data_AF-A0A6M0ADS6-F1
#
_entry.id   AF-A0A6M0ADS6-F1
#
_cell.length_a   1.000
_cell.length_b   1.000
_cell.length_c   1.000
_cell.angle_alpha   90.00
_cell.angle_beta   90.00
_cell.angle_gamma   90.00
#
_symmetry.space_group_name_H-M   'P 1'
#
loop_
_entity.id
_entity.type
_entity.pdbx_description
1 polymer ?
#
loop_
_entity_poly.entity_id
_entity_poly.type
_entity_poly.pdbx_seq_one_letter_code
_entity_poly.pdbx_strand_id
1 'polypeptide(L)'
;MVQQLTPTTDDIFYPESDGKPLADNTLQFELITTIKFGLEVRFKDDPNVFIAGDLLWYPVQGQPKINQAPDVMVVIGRPKGHRPS
;
A
#
# COMPACT_ATOMS: atom_id res chain seq x y z
N MET A 1 -48.02 -5.54 13.03
CA MET A 1 -47.32 -5.47 11.73
C MET A 1 -46.08 -4.61 11.94
N VAL A 2 -44.88 -5.16 11.79
CA VAL A 2 -43.64 -4.37 11.94
C VAL A 2 -43.30 -3.83 10.56
N GLN A 3 -43.30 -2.51 10.42
CA GLN A 3 -42.97 -1.85 9.16
C GLN A 3 -41.45 -1.82 9.04
N GLN A 4 -40.93 -2.62 8.10
CA GLN A 4 -39.50 -2.72 7.85
C GLN A 4 -39.09 -1.48 7.07
N LEU A 5 -38.37 -0.56 7.73
CA LEU A 5 -37.83 0.64 7.10
C LEU A 5 -36.68 0.21 6.17
N THR A 6 -36.88 0.34 4.87
CA THR A 6 -35.79 0.24 3.88
C THR A 6 -34.90 1.47 4.03
N PRO A 7 -33.59 1.32 4.28
CA PRO A 7 -32.67 2.45 4.34
C PRO A 7 -32.77 3.27 3.06
N THR A 8 -32.90 4.58 3.18
CA THR A 8 -32.74 5.47 2.03
C THR A 8 -31.26 5.66 1.75
N THR A 9 -30.87 6.00 0.52
CA THR A 9 -29.46 6.17 0.15
C THR A 9 -28.74 7.21 1.03
N ASP A 10 -29.49 8.17 1.57
CA ASP A 10 -29.02 9.20 2.50
C ASP A 10 -28.62 8.65 3.89
N ASP A 11 -29.05 7.44 4.24
CA ASP A 11 -28.71 6.78 5.51
C ASP A 11 -27.41 5.95 5.43
N ILE A 12 -26.79 5.84 4.24
CA ILE A 12 -25.58 5.02 4.04
C ILE A 12 -24.33 5.85 4.32
N PHE A 13 -23.65 5.52 5.43
CA PHE A 13 -22.34 6.06 5.75
C PHE A 13 -21.25 5.40 4.89
N TYR A 14 -20.55 6.21 4.09
CA TYR A 14 -19.35 5.79 3.36
C TYR A 14 -18.12 6.29 4.12
N PRO A 15 -17.31 5.41 4.74
CA PRO A 15 -16.10 5.83 5.43
C PRO A 15 -15.09 6.41 4.42
N GLU A 16 -14.34 7.41 4.87
CA GLU A 16 -13.27 8.03 4.06
C GLU A 16 -12.02 7.13 3.92
N SER A 17 -11.92 6.07 4.74
CA SER A 17 -10.74 5.21 4.86
C SER A 17 -11.14 3.74 4.87
N ASP A 18 -10.36 2.90 4.18
CA ASP A 18 -10.47 1.43 4.28
C ASP A 18 -9.51 0.85 5.34
N GLY A 19 -8.89 1.72 6.13
CA GLY A 19 -7.87 1.40 7.12
C GLY A 19 -6.51 1.06 6.51
N LYS A 20 -6.30 1.30 5.20
CA LYS A 20 -5.03 1.05 4.53
C LYS A 20 -4.35 2.36 4.09
N PRO A 21 -3.02 2.42 4.14
CA PRO A 21 -2.32 3.71 4.06
C PRO A 21 -2.37 4.41 2.68
N LEU A 22 -2.57 3.66 1.59
CA LEU A 22 -2.53 4.23 0.25
C LEU A 22 -3.87 4.89 -0.16
N ALA A 23 -4.99 4.43 0.39
CA ALA A 23 -6.33 4.80 -0.07
C ALA A 23 -7.00 5.93 0.75
N ASP A 24 -6.34 6.41 1.81
CA ASP A 24 -6.99 7.26 2.82
C ASP A 24 -7.09 8.74 2.42
N ASN A 25 -6.04 9.36 1.87
CA ASN A 25 -6.11 10.75 1.40
C ASN A 25 -5.00 11.12 0.41
N THR A 26 -5.24 12.21 -0.33
CA THR A 26 -4.33 12.70 -1.39
C THR A 26 -2.99 13.19 -0.85
N LEU A 27 -2.95 13.79 0.34
CA LEU A 27 -1.70 14.26 0.94
C LEU A 27 -0.78 13.09 1.29
N GLN A 28 -1.32 11.99 1.84
CA GLN A 28 -0.56 10.76 2.09
C GLN A 28 -0.05 10.17 0.77
N PHE A 29 -0.88 10.11 -0.27
CA PHE A 29 -0.43 9.66 -1.58
C PHE A 29 0.73 10.51 -2.13
N GLU A 30 0.64 11.84 -2.02
CA GLU A 30 1.73 12.75 -2.41
C GLU A 30 3.02 12.48 -1.64
N LEU A 31 2.94 12.26 -0.32
CA LEU A 31 4.10 11.95 0.51
C LEU A 31 4.72 10.59 0.16
N ILE A 32 3.89 9.54 0.03
CA ILE A 32 4.33 8.18 -0.30
C ILE A 32 5.03 8.18 -1.66
N THR A 33 4.42 8.80 -2.67
CA THR A 33 5.02 8.88 -4.01
C THR A 33 6.30 9.70 -4.02
N THR A 34 6.33 10.83 -3.31
CA THR A 34 7.55 11.66 -3.16
C THR A 34 8.70 10.85 -2.56
N ILE A 35 8.45 10.11 -1.48
CA ILE A 35 9.46 9.27 -0.82
C ILE A 35 9.90 8.14 -1.76
N LYS A 36 8.95 7.39 -2.33
CA LYS A 36 9.22 6.27 -3.23
C LYS A 36 10.07 6.69 -4.42
N PHE A 37 9.66 7.72 -5.15
CA PHE A 37 10.39 8.18 -6.34
C PHE A 37 11.70 8.89 -5.98
N GLY A 38 11.76 9.59 -4.85
CA GLY A 38 13.02 10.14 -4.32
C GLY A 38 14.05 9.05 -4.05
N LEU A 39 13.64 7.92 -3.47
CA LEU A 39 14.50 6.76 -3.25
C LEU A 39 14.90 6.08 -4.57
N GLU A 40 14.01 6.00 -5.55
CA GLU A 40 14.36 5.50 -6.88
C GLU A 40 15.43 6.35 -7.57
N VAL A 41 15.34 7.67 -7.47
CA VAL A 41 16.38 8.58 -7.96
C VAL A 41 17.67 8.38 -7.19
N ARG A 42 17.61 8.26 -5.85
CA ARG A 42 18.77 8.07 -4.99
C ARG A 42 19.55 6.78 -5.30
N PHE A 43 18.85 5.72 -5.69
CA PHE A 43 19.41 4.40 -6.03
C PHE A 43 19.33 4.10 -7.52
N LYS A 44 19.25 5.13 -8.39
CA LYS A 44 19.07 4.92 -9.83
C LYS A 44 20.17 4.03 -10.44
N ASP A 45 21.41 4.23 -9.99
CA ASP A 45 22.63 3.60 -10.54
C ASP A 45 22.95 2.24 -9.90
N ASP A 46 22.23 1.82 -8.85
CA ASP A 46 22.38 0.49 -8.26
C ASP A 46 21.24 -0.43 -8.74
N PRO A 47 21.50 -1.36 -9.69
CA PRO A 47 20.47 -2.25 -10.19
C PRO A 47 19.99 -3.28 -9.16
N ASN A 48 20.70 -3.45 -8.03
CA ASN A 48 20.42 -4.41 -6.97
C ASN A 48 19.73 -3.77 -5.75
N VAL A 49 19.20 -2.55 -5.88
CA VAL A 49 18.31 -1.96 -4.88
C VAL A 49 16.91 -1.84 -5.48
N PHE A 50 15.98 -2.58 -4.90
CA PHE A 50 14.58 -2.60 -5.30
C PHE A 50 13.76 -1.70 -4.37
N ILE A 51 13.04 -0.75 -4.96
CA ILE A 51 12.11 0.14 -4.25
C ILE A 51 10.68 -0.23 -4.67
N ALA A 52 9.79 -0.39 -3.72
CA ALA A 52 8.38 -0.60 -3.98
C ALA A 52 7.52 0.18 -2.96
N GLY A 53 6.26 0.40 -3.30
CA GLY A 53 5.26 0.90 -2.38
C GLY A 53 4.00 0.06 -2.51
N ASP A 54 3.29 -0.11 -1.39
CA ASP A 54 2.08 -0.94 -1.25
C ASP A 54 2.24 -2.36 -1.83
N LEU A 55 3.43 -2.95 -1.64
CA LEU A 55 3.74 -4.29 -2.12
C LEU A 55 3.67 -5.30 -0.96
N LEU A 56 2.74 -6.26 -1.05
CA LEU A 56 2.62 -7.34 -0.08
C LEU A 56 3.89 -8.22 -0.05
N TRP A 57 4.47 -8.40 1.13
CA TRP A 57 5.63 -9.26 1.35
C TRP A 57 5.45 -10.20 2.56
N TYR A 58 6.21 -11.31 2.54
CA TYR A 58 6.25 -12.31 3.61
C TYR A 58 7.70 -12.45 4.07
N PRO A 59 8.13 -11.71 5.12
CA PRO A 59 9.54 -11.66 5.50
C PRO A 59 10.05 -12.96 6.15
N VAL A 60 9.16 -13.84 6.62
CA VAL A 60 9.53 -15.07 7.33
C VAL A 60 9.01 -16.31 6.58
N GLN A 61 9.93 -17.10 6.03
CA GLN A 61 9.59 -18.32 5.31
C GLN A 61 8.81 -19.29 6.21
N GLY A 62 7.72 -19.86 5.68
CA GLY A 62 6.85 -20.79 6.40
C GLY A 62 5.87 -20.14 7.38
N GLN A 63 5.89 -18.81 7.54
CA GLN A 63 4.99 -18.09 8.45
C GLN A 63 4.13 -17.08 7.67
N PRO A 64 3.11 -17.53 6.92
CA PRO A 64 2.31 -16.66 6.04
C PRO A 64 1.50 -15.59 6.80
N LYS A 65 1.27 -15.77 8.10
CA LYS A 65 0.63 -14.76 8.96
C LYS A 65 1.54 -13.57 9.28
N ILE A 66 2.84 -13.72 9.10
CA ILE A 66 3.80 -12.61 9.18
C ILE A 66 3.91 -12.05 7.76
N ASN A 67 3.07 -11.07 7.45
CA ASN A 67 3.04 -10.37 6.18
C ASN A 67 2.74 -8.89 6.41
N GLN A 68 3.04 -8.06 5.41
CA GLN A 68 2.75 -6.62 5.42
C GLN A 68 2.71 -6.09 3.99
N ALA A 69 2.00 -5.00 3.74
CA ALA A 69 2.24 -4.15 2.57
C ALA A 69 2.72 -2.79 3.10
N PRO A 70 4.03 -2.48 3.03
CA PRO A 70 4.54 -1.19 3.48
C PRO A 70 4.24 -0.09 2.45
N ASP A 71 4.00 1.13 2.92
CA ASP A 71 3.79 2.32 2.06
C ASP A 71 4.96 2.52 1.10
N VAL A 72 6.18 2.38 1.61
CA VAL A 72 7.42 2.36 0.84
C VAL A 72 8.40 1.37 1.49
N MET A 73 9.05 0.56 0.66
CA MET A 73 10.11 -0.37 1.08
C MET A 73 11.36 -0.21 0.23
N VAL A 74 12.52 -0.33 0.88
CA VAL A 74 13.85 -0.37 0.26
C VAL A 74 14.44 -1.75 0.49
N VAL A 75 14.73 -2.48 -0.59
CA VAL A 75 15.23 -3.86 -0.52
C VAL A 75 16.60 -3.95 -1.17
N ILE A 76 17.62 -4.12 -0.34
CA ILE A 76 19.03 -4.22 -0.75
C ILE A 76 19.33 -5.64 -1.24
N GLY A 77 20.15 -5.77 -2.29
CA GLY A 77 20.53 -7.06 -2.86
C GLY A 77 19.43 -7.72 -3.69
N ARG A 78 18.41 -6.95 -4.11
CA ARG A 78 17.31 -7.43 -4.94
C ARG A 78 17.22 -6.61 -6.22
N PRO A 79 17.22 -7.26 -7.40
CA PRO A 79 17.21 -6.55 -8.66
C PRO A 79 15.91 -5.78 -8.86
N LYS A 80 16.00 -4.63 -9.54
CA LYS A 80 14.84 -3.87 -9.99
C LYS A 80 13.93 -4.69 -10.92
N GLY A 81 12.67 -4.27 -11.03
CA GLY A 81 11.68 -4.88 -11.95
C GLY A 81 10.33 -5.13 -11.29
N HIS A 82 9.31 -5.37 -12.12
CA HIS A 82 7.96 -5.66 -11.63
C HIS A 82 7.92 -6.97 -10.83
N ARG A 83 6.98 -7.05 -9.87
CA ARG A 83 6.64 -8.26 -9.14
C ARG A 83 5.25 -8.70 -9.58
N PRO A 84 5.04 -9.99 -9.89
CA PRO A 84 3.71 -10.49 -10.21
C PRO A 84 2.81 -10.43 -8.98
N SER A 85 1.50 -10.39 -9.24
CA SER A 85 0.41 -10.58 -8.27
C SER A 85 0.30 -12.02 -7.82
#